data_AF-A0A1A5XBE5-F1
#
_entry.id   AF-A0A1A5XBE5-F1
#
_cell.length_a   1.000
_cell.length_b   1.000
_cell.length_c   1.000
_cell.angle_alpha   90.00
_cell.angle_beta   90.00
_cell.angle_gamma   90.00
#
_symmetry.space_group_name_H-M   'P 1'
#
loop_
_entity.id
_entity.type
_entity.pdbx_description
1 polymer ?
#
loop_
_entity_poly.entity_id
_entity_poly.type
_entity_poly.pdbx_seq_one_letter_code
_entity_poly.pdbx_strand_id
1 'polypeptide(L)'
;MPIYDFECASCGPFSVMRRIADREKPCRCPDCGAEGGRVISAPSLALMANTRRAAHATNERAAHAPRQSGDGPPLRHRAGCSCCSGGAAKLAGAASDGLKRPAGRPWMISH
;
A
#
# COMPACT_ATOMS: atom_id res chain seq x y z
N MET A 1 2.93 -12.94 -21.21
CA MET A 1 1.70 -13.04 -22.04
C MET A 1 0.59 -12.32 -21.28
N PRO A 2 -0.18 -11.40 -21.88
CA PRO A 2 -1.12 -10.56 -21.13
C PRO A 2 -2.28 -11.39 -20.56
N ILE A 3 -2.76 -10.97 -19.39
CA ILE A 3 -3.93 -11.52 -18.71
C ILE A 3 -5.11 -10.59 -19.00
N TYR A 4 -6.25 -11.18 -19.33
CA TYR A 4 -7.51 -10.48 -19.55
C TYR A 4 -8.59 -11.04 -18.64
N ASP A 5 -9.51 -10.18 -18.21
CA ASP A 5 -10.67 -10.55 -17.43
C ASP A 5 -11.86 -10.84 -18.34
N PHE A 6 -12.62 -11.89 -18.01
CA PHE A 6 -13.84 -12.32 -18.68
C PHE A 6 -14.94 -12.51 -17.63
N GLU A 7 -16.19 -12.47 -18.06
CA GLU A 7 -17.34 -12.66 -17.16
C GLU A 7 -18.28 -13.72 -17.72
N CYS A 8 -18.57 -14.70 -16.87
CA CYS A 8 -19.57 -15.71 -17.09
C CYS A 8 -20.88 -15.27 -16.42
N ALA A 9 -21.99 -15.34 -17.15
CA ALA A 9 -23.31 -14.93 -16.63
C ALA A 9 -23.78 -15.75 -15.42
N SER A 10 -23.28 -16.97 -15.22
CA SER A 10 -23.66 -17.84 -14.11
C SER A 10 -22.61 -17.94 -13.00
N CYS A 11 -21.31 -18.02 -13.36
CA CYS A 11 -20.22 -18.25 -12.40
C CYS A 11 -19.51 -16.96 -11.95
N GLY A 12 -19.65 -15.86 -12.70
CA GLY A 12 -18.98 -14.59 -12.41
C GLY A 12 -17.65 -14.39 -13.15
N PRO A 13 -16.77 -13.49 -12.64
CA PRO A 13 -15.55 -13.09 -13.34
C PRO A 13 -14.42 -14.12 -13.23
N PHE A 14 -13.62 -14.24 -14.29
CA PHE A 14 -12.43 -15.11 -14.33
C PHE A 14 -11.34 -14.49 -15.22
N SER A 15 -10.07 -14.80 -14.97
CA SER A 15 -8.93 -14.22 -15.68
C SER A 15 -8.18 -15.27 -16.51
N VAL A 16 -7.81 -14.92 -17.74
CA VAL A 16 -7.16 -15.84 -18.70
C VAL A 16 -5.98 -15.17 -19.39
N MET A 17 -4.86 -15.89 -19.51
CA MET A 17 -3.74 -15.47 -20.36
C MET A 17 -4.06 -15.69 -21.84
N ARG A 18 -4.05 -14.63 -22.66
CA ARG A 18 -4.25 -14.74 -24.11
C ARG A 18 -3.28 -13.89 -24.91
N ARG A 19 -3.17 -14.20 -26.21
CA ARG A 19 -2.49 -13.32 -27.18
C ARG A 19 -3.34 -12.07 -27.38
N ILE A 20 -2.69 -10.94 -27.66
CA ILE A 20 -3.38 -9.67 -27.91
C ILE A 20 -4.34 -9.71 -29.10
N ALA A 21 -4.08 -10.60 -30.07
CA ALA A 21 -4.95 -10.83 -31.24
C ALA A 21 -6.24 -11.61 -30.90
N ASP A 22 -6.24 -12.37 -29.80
CA ASP A 22 -7.37 -13.20 -29.39
C ASP A 22 -8.18 -12.58 -28.24
N ARG A 23 -7.86 -11.36 -27.82
CA ARG A 23 -8.43 -10.73 -26.62
C ARG A 23 -9.96 -10.56 -26.69
N GLU A 24 -10.51 -10.27 -27.87
CA GLU A 24 -11.96 -10.06 -28.05
C GLU A 24 -12.72 -11.37 -28.32
N LYS A 25 -12.02 -12.49 -28.51
CA LYS A 25 -12.69 -13.77 -28.77
C LYS A 25 -13.33 -14.29 -27.47
N PRO A 26 -14.58 -14.80 -27.52
CA PRO A 26 -15.21 -15.42 -26.37
C PRO A 26 -14.31 -16.48 -25.73
N CYS A 27 -14.39 -16.59 -24.40
CA CYS A 27 -13.65 -17.59 -23.64
C CYS A 27 -14.64 -18.47 -22.87
N ARG A 28 -14.35 -19.78 -22.78
CA ARG A 28 -15.19 -20.69 -22.00
C ARG A 28 -14.85 -20.58 -20.52
N CYS A 29 -15.87 -20.43 -19.69
CA CYS A 29 -15.74 -20.46 -18.25
C CYS A 29 -15.11 -21.79 -17.81
N PRO A 30 -14.08 -21.78 -16.94
CA PRO A 30 -13.43 -23.00 -16.46
C PRO A 30 -14.35 -23.87 -15.60
N ASP A 31 -15.39 -23.29 -14.99
CA ASP A 31 -16.28 -24.00 -14.06
C ASP A 31 -17.48 -24.64 -14.77
N CYS A 32 -18.15 -23.91 -15.66
CA CYS A 32 -19.37 -24.38 -16.33
C CYS A 32 -19.27 -24.59 -17.85
N GLY A 33 -18.16 -24.17 -18.47
CA GLY A 33 -17.94 -24.29 -19.91
C GLY A 33 -18.74 -23.32 -20.79
N ALA A 34 -19.64 -22.52 -20.21
CA ALA A 34 -20.40 -21.50 -20.93
C ALA A 34 -19.48 -20.40 -21.49
N GLU A 35 -19.92 -19.73 -22.56
CA GLU A 35 -19.17 -18.61 -23.13
C GLU A 35 -19.27 -17.37 -22.23
N GLY A 36 -18.11 -16.79 -21.93
CA GLY A 36 -17.95 -15.51 -21.27
C GLY A 36 -17.33 -14.49 -22.22
N GLY A 37 -17.82 -13.24 -22.13
CA GLY A 37 -17.29 -12.09 -22.86
C GLY A 37 -16.13 -11.45 -22.11
N ARG A 38 -15.24 -10.77 -22.84
CA ARG A 38 -14.15 -9.99 -22.22
C ARG A 38 -14.73 -8.78 -21.49
N VAL A 39 -14.22 -8.52 -20.30
CA VAL A 39 -14.57 -7.33 -19.51
C VAL A 39 -13.34 -6.46 -19.34
N ILE A 40 -13.56 -5.14 -19.31
CA ILE A 40 -12.54 -4.18 -18.93
C ILE A 40 -12.74 -3.89 -17.44
N SER A 41 -11.85 -4.42 -16.61
CA SER A 41 -11.85 -4.12 -15.17
C SER A 41 -11.49 -2.66 -14.93
N ALA A 42 -12.01 -2.09 -13.84
CA ALA A 42 -11.71 -0.72 -13.46
C ALA A 42 -10.19 -0.56 -13.29
N PRO A 43 -9.57 0.48 -13.88
CA PRO A 43 -8.16 0.72 -13.68
C PRO A 43 -7.90 0.98 -12.19
N SER A 44 -6.76 0.51 -11.67
CA SER A 44 -6.33 0.87 -10.33
C SER A 44 -6.05 2.38 -10.30
N LEU A 45 -7.03 3.16 -9.84
CA LEU A 45 -6.91 4.61 -9.75
C LEU A 45 -6.10 4.96 -8.49
N ALA A 46 -4.98 5.63 -8.69
CA ALA A 46 -4.17 6.21 -7.61
C ALA A 46 -4.85 7.48 -7.06
N LEU A 47 -5.98 7.32 -6.36
CA LEU A 47 -6.77 8.44 -5.81
C LEU A 47 -6.08 9.17 -4.64
N MET A 48 -4.95 8.65 -4.15
CA MET A 48 -4.16 9.25 -3.10
C MET A 48 -2.69 9.40 -3.52
N ALA A 49 -2.09 10.52 -3.10
CA ALA A 49 -0.66 10.76 -3.21
C ALA A 49 0.15 9.61 -2.59
N ASN A 50 1.27 9.27 -3.22
CA ASN A 50 2.10 8.12 -2.84
C ASN A 50 2.57 8.19 -1.38
N THR A 51 2.99 9.38 -0.93
CA THR A 51 3.42 9.61 0.46
C THR A 51 2.35 9.23 1.47
N ARG A 52 1.10 9.60 1.20
CA ARG A 52 -0.03 9.31 2.08
C ARG A 52 -0.40 7.82 2.07
N ARG A 53 -0.36 7.17 0.90
CA ARG A 53 -0.56 5.71 0.79
C ARG A 53 0.50 4.93 1.57
N ALA A 54 1.77 5.31 1.43
CA ALA A 54 2.89 4.69 2.14
C ALA A 54 2.78 4.87 3.66
N ALA A 55 2.33 6.04 4.12
CA ALA A 55 2.07 6.30 5.54
C ALA A 55 0.95 5.40 6.09
N HIS A 56 -0.17 5.27 5.39
CA HIS A 56 -1.27 4.39 5.78
C HIS A 56 -0.83 2.91 5.83
N ALA A 57 -0.18 2.40 4.79
CA ALA A 57 0.31 1.02 4.76
C ALA A 57 1.35 0.73 5.86
N THR A 58 2.13 1.74 6.27
CA THR A 58 3.06 1.61 7.40
C THR A 58 2.33 1.57 8.74
N ASN A 59 1.31 2.42 8.91
CA ASN A 59 0.47 2.42 10.10
C ASN A 59 -0.29 1.09 10.27
N GLU A 60 -0.87 0.56 9.19
CA GLU A 60 -1.56 -0.74 9.16
C GLU A 60 -0.62 -1.89 9.55
N ARG A 61 0.58 -1.96 8.97
CA ARG A 61 1.60 -2.95 9.35
C ARG A 61 2.00 -2.84 10.83
N ALA A 62 2.11 -1.61 11.34
CA ALA A 62 2.44 -1.33 12.73
C ALA A 62 1.24 -1.49 13.68
N ALA A 63 0.05 -1.87 13.20
CA ALA A 63 -1.15 -1.94 14.03
C ALA A 63 -1.01 -2.96 15.17
N HIS A 64 -0.40 -4.12 14.91
CA HIS A 64 -0.28 -5.20 15.90
C HIS A 64 1.15 -5.35 16.45
N ALA A 65 2.17 -4.82 15.77
CA ALA A 65 3.57 -4.91 16.18
C ALA A 65 4.35 -3.67 15.72
N PRO A 66 4.23 -2.52 16.41
CA PRO A 66 4.97 -1.32 16.05
C PRO A 66 6.46 -1.50 16.36
N ARG A 67 7.31 -1.30 15.34
CA ARG A 67 8.77 -1.31 15.54
C ARG A 67 9.17 -0.21 16.53
N GLN A 68 9.74 -0.62 17.65
CA GLN A 68 10.35 0.26 18.63
C GLN A 68 11.80 0.55 18.23
N SER A 69 12.34 1.65 18.73
CA SER A 69 13.76 2.01 18.55
C SER A 69 14.74 0.98 19.10
N GLY A 70 14.28 0.06 19.97
CA GLY A 70 15.08 -1.05 20.51
C GLY A 70 15.04 -2.34 19.69
N ASP A 71 14.15 -2.47 18.69
CA ASP A 71 13.97 -3.73 17.94
C ASP A 71 15.01 -3.92 16.82
N GLY A 72 15.83 -2.90 16.57
CA GLY A 72 16.94 -2.95 15.62
C GLY A 72 18.28 -2.81 16.33
N PRO A 73 19.40 -3.09 15.64
CA PRO A 73 20.72 -2.72 16.17
C PRO A 73 20.72 -1.23 16.52
N PRO A 74 21.37 -0.82 17.63
CA PRO A 74 21.31 0.56 18.09
C PRO A 74 21.89 1.49 17.02
N LEU A 75 21.00 2.13 16.25
CA LEU A 75 21.41 3.23 15.40
C LEU A 75 21.53 4.48 16.25
N ARG A 76 22.65 5.19 16.12
CA ARG A 76 22.87 6.49 16.79
C ARG A 76 21.82 7.55 16.39
N HIS A 77 21.10 7.33 15.29
CA HIS A 77 20.01 8.16 14.78
C HIS A 77 19.06 7.35 13.89
N ARG A 78 17.81 7.81 13.71
CA ARG A 78 16.85 7.15 12.79
C ARG A 78 17.39 7.17 11.34
N ALA A 79 17.03 6.16 10.54
CA ALA A 79 17.30 6.16 9.11
C ALA A 79 16.67 7.40 8.45
N GLY A 80 17.46 8.15 7.67
CA GLY A 80 17.04 9.42 7.06
C GLY A 80 17.30 10.68 7.91
N CYS A 81 18.07 10.60 8.99
CA CYS A 81 18.52 11.79 9.72
C CYS A 81 19.49 12.62 8.86
N SER A 82 19.15 13.89 8.61
CA SER A 82 19.95 14.81 7.78
C SER A 82 21.33 15.12 8.37
N CYS A 83 21.54 14.88 9.66
CA CYS A 83 22.75 15.27 10.39
C CYS A 83 24.04 14.54 9.96
N CYS A 84 23.95 13.44 9.20
CA CYS A 84 25.14 12.69 8.75
C CYS A 84 25.63 13.05 7.34
N SER A 85 24.86 13.83 6.57
CA SER A 85 25.23 14.30 5.23
C SER A 85 25.02 15.80 5.01
N GLY A 86 24.49 16.53 5.99
CA GLY A 86 24.33 17.99 5.96
C GLY A 86 24.49 18.56 7.37
N GLY A 87 25.21 19.68 7.47
CA GLY A 87 25.66 20.29 8.71
C GLY A 87 24.60 20.48 9.80
N ALA A 88 25.07 20.57 11.04
CA ALA A 88 24.27 20.60 12.27
C ALA A 88 23.02 21.50 12.18
N ALA A 89 21.85 20.89 12.16
CA ALA A 89 20.59 21.61 12.34
C ALA A 89 20.45 22.01 13.82
N LYS A 90 20.48 23.32 14.10
CA LYS A 90 20.10 23.87 15.40
C LYS A 90 18.58 23.82 15.53
N LEU A 91 18.06 23.00 16.44
CA LEU A 91 16.65 23.03 16.82
C LEU A 91 16.39 24.30 17.63
N ALA A 92 15.83 25.33 17.00
CA ALA A 92 15.30 26.48 17.72
C ALA A 92 13.97 26.07 18.39
N GLY A 93 13.91 26.13 19.73
CA GLY A 93 12.66 26.02 20.48
C GLY A 93 12.23 24.63 20.93
N ALA A 94 13.16 23.79 21.41
CA ALA A 94 12.77 22.57 22.13
C ALA A 94 12.01 22.94 23.43
N ALA A 95 10.68 22.93 23.37
CA ALA A 95 9.83 23.09 24.53
C ALA A 95 10.05 21.90 25.49
N SER A 96 10.14 22.20 26.78
CA SER A 96 10.34 21.22 27.87
C SER A 96 9.09 20.42 28.21
N ASP A 97 8.00 20.60 27.47
CA ASP A 97 6.71 20.01 27.81
C ASP A 97 6.47 18.74 26.99
N GLY A 98 6.25 17.64 27.70
CA GLY A 98 6.18 16.29 27.15
C GLY A 98 5.12 16.16 26.05
N LEU A 99 5.45 15.35 25.03
CA LEU A 99 4.62 15.07 23.88
C LEU A 99 3.20 14.70 24.31
N LYS A 100 2.22 15.57 24.03
CA LYS A 100 0.83 15.32 24.42
C LYS A 100 0.29 14.12 23.64
N ARG A 101 -0.11 13.09 24.37
CA ARG A 101 -0.76 11.91 23.81
C ARG A 101 -2.19 12.31 23.43
N PRO A 102 -2.56 12.32 22.13
CA PRO A 102 -3.95 12.53 21.76
C PRO A 102 -4.81 11.38 22.30
N ALA A 103 -6.11 11.64 22.48
CA ALA A 103 -7.10 10.61 22.81
C ALA A 103 -7.18 9.62 21.63
N GLY A 104 -6.35 8.59 21.69
CA GLY A 104 -6.13 7.65 20.61
C GLY A 104 -5.22 6.52 21.06
N ARG A 105 -4.63 5.80 20.11
CA ARG A 105 -3.81 4.62 20.42
C ARG A 105 -2.57 5.03 21.22
N PRO A 106 -2.14 4.22 22.22
CA PRO A 106 -1.17 4.64 23.25
C PRO A 106 0.24 4.98 22.75
N TRP A 107 0.52 4.74 21.46
CA TRP A 107 1.78 5.03 20.78
C TRP A 107 1.65 6.14 19.72
N MET A 108 0.46 6.70 19.55
CA MET A 108 0.24 7.86 18.70
C MET A 108 0.80 9.09 19.41
N ILE A 109 1.74 9.76 18.75
CA ILE A 109 2.30 11.03 19.20
C ILE A 109 1.70 12.12 18.31
N SER A 110 1.20 13.19 18.92
CA SER A 110 0.70 14.35 18.16
C SER A 110 1.86 15.05 17.46
N HIS A 111 1.57 15.64 16.29
CA HIS A 111 2.49 16.51 15.54
C HIS A 111 2.26 17.96 15.95
#